data_AF-A0A259DS32-F1
#
_entry.id   AF-A0A259DS32-F1
#
_cell.length_a   1.000
_cell.length_b   1.000
_cell.length_c   1.000
_cell.angle_alpha   90.00
_cell.angle_beta   90.00
_cell.angle_gamma   90.00
#
_symmetry.space_group_name_H-M   'P 1'
#
loop_
_entity.id
_entity.type
_entity.pdbx_description
1 polymer ?
#
loop_
_entity_poly.entity_id
_entity_poly.type
_entity_poly.pdbx_seq_one_letter_code
_entity_poly.pdbx_strand_id
1 'polypeptide(L)'
;MQVSVLVILFRGRERITIHDDGIKAWSELVQFVDASWSDSHSTAPICPPTAEEERVQLFFSETGASYILGEADISALAARVLPMKD
;
A
#
# COMPACT_ATOMS: atom_id res chain seq x y z
N MET A 1 -2.05 12.16 -17.14
CA MET A 1 -1.58 10.82 -16.79
C MET A 1 -1.68 10.73 -15.29
N GLN A 2 -2.64 9.97 -14.79
CA GLN A 2 -2.82 9.77 -13.36
C GLN A 2 -2.16 8.47 -12.95
N VAL A 3 -1.58 8.45 -11.76
CA VAL A 3 -1.07 7.26 -11.09
C VAL A 3 -1.62 7.22 -9.67
N SER A 4 -1.68 6.02 -9.12
CA SER A 4 -2.02 5.82 -7.72
C SER A 4 -0.75 5.65 -6.91
N VAL A 5 -0.62 6.46 -5.87
CA VAL A 5 0.50 6.43 -4.92
C VAL A 5 0.02 5.76 -3.65
N LEU A 6 0.73 4.71 -3.25
CA LEU A 6 0.53 4.00 -2.00
C LEU A 6 1.72 4.28 -1.09
N VAL A 7 1.44 4.86 0.08
CA VAL A 7 2.40 5.07 1.16
C VAL A 7 2.00 4.20 2.34
N ILE A 8 2.93 3.42 2.89
CA ILE A 8 2.73 2.61 4.09
C ILE A 8 3.82 2.95 5.10
N LEU A 9 3.41 3.25 6.32
CA LEU A 9 4.26 3.46 7.49
C LEU A 9 4.04 2.30 8.46
N PHE A 10 5.04 1.45 8.61
CA PHE A 10 4.97 0.27 9.49
C PHE A 10 6.30 0.07 10.25
N ARG A 11 6.24 0.05 11.58
CA ARG A 11 7.40 -0.13 12.48
C ARG A 11 8.59 0.78 12.16
N GLY A 12 8.32 2.05 11.86
CA GLY A 12 9.34 3.05 11.53
C GLY A 12 9.98 2.88 10.14
N ARG A 13 9.45 1.98 9.31
CA ARG A 13 9.81 1.84 7.89
C ARG A 13 8.73 2.47 7.02
N GLU A 14 9.18 3.21 6.04
CA GLU A 14 8.35 3.81 5.00
C GLU A 14 8.48 3.02 3.70
N ARG A 15 7.34 2.70 3.09
CA ARG A 15 7.26 2.13 1.74
C ARG A 15 6.39 3.04 0.90
N ILE A 16 6.97 3.62 -0.15
CA ILE A 16 6.26 4.38 -1.17
C ILE A 16 6.29 3.58 -2.46
N THR A 17 5.13 3.36 -3.06
CA THR A 17 4.99 2.69 -4.36
C THR A 17 4.06 3.49 -5.26
N ILE A 18 4.30 3.43 -6.57
CA ILE A 18 3.53 4.13 -7.60
C ILE A 18 2.98 3.06 -8.54
N HIS A 19 1.69 3.13 -8.81
CA HIS A 19 0.93 2.16 -9.60
C HIS A 19 0.17 2.86 -10.70
N ASP A 20 -0.07 2.16 -11.80
CA ASP A 20 -0.84 2.70 -12.95
C ASP A 20 -2.28 3.03 -12.59
N ASP A 21 -2.86 2.30 -11.63
CA ASP A 21 -4.25 2.42 -11.21
C ASP A 21 -4.45 2.08 -9.73
N GLY A 22 -5.61 2.49 -9.20
CA GLY A 22 -5.95 2.32 -7.78
C GLY A 22 -6.19 0.87 -7.38
N ILE A 23 -6.58 -0.01 -8.31
CA ILE A 23 -6.83 -1.42 -8.03
C ILE A 23 -5.52 -2.15 -7.78
N LYS A 24 -4.47 -1.85 -8.55
CA LYS A 24 -3.12 -2.36 -8.31
C LYS A 24 -2.54 -1.85 -7.00
N ALA A 25 -2.71 -0.55 -6.72
CA ALA A 25 -2.28 0.03 -5.44
C ALA A 25 -2.99 -0.63 -4.25
N TRP A 26 -4.30 -0.85 -4.34
CA TRP A 26 -5.06 -1.57 -3.31
C TRP A 26 -4.59 -3.02 -3.15
N SER A 27 -4.38 -3.73 -4.26
CA SER A 27 -3.91 -5.12 -4.26
C SER A 27 -2.54 -5.26 -3.58
N GLU A 28 -1.62 -4.32 -3.84
CA GLU A 28 -0.30 -4.27 -3.18
C GLU A 28 -0.44 -4.00 -1.67
N LEU A 29 -1.38 -3.14 -1.26
CA LEU A 29 -1.67 -2.89 0.16
C LEU A 29 -2.19 -4.15 0.86
N VAL A 30 -3.13 -4.88 0.25
CA VAL A 30 -3.66 -6.14 0.81
C VAL A 30 -2.55 -7.18 0.91
N GLN A 31 -1.72 -7.34 -0.11
CA GLN A 31 -0.57 -8.26 -0.07
C GLN A 31 0.43 -7.89 1.02
N PHE A 32 0.69 -6.60 1.24
CA PHE A 32 1.53 -6.14 2.34
C PHE A 32 0.95 -6.54 3.70
N VAL A 33 -0.35 -6.34 3.90
CA VAL A 33 -1.06 -6.71 5.13
C VAL A 33 -0.99 -8.21 5.35
N ASP A 34 -1.29 -9.02 4.33
CA ASP A 34 -1.26 -10.48 4.42
C ASP A 34 0.15 -11.00 4.76
N ALA A 35 1.18 -10.45 4.11
CA ALA A 35 2.58 -10.82 4.38
C ALA A 35 3.04 -10.39 5.78
N SER A 36 2.51 -9.29 6.30
CA SER A 36 2.89 -8.74 7.61
C SER A 36 2.00 -9.24 8.75
N TRP A 37 0.93 -9.99 8.46
CA TRP A 37 -0.09 -10.38 9.42
C TRP A 37 0.48 -11.24 10.55
N SER A 38 1.16 -12.33 10.19
CA SER A 38 1.72 -13.28 11.17
C SER A 38 2.81 -12.65 12.04
N ASP A 39 3.62 -11.76 11.48
CA ASP A 39 4.66 -11.03 12.21
C ASP A 39 4.09 -9.94 13.14
N SER A 40 2.90 -9.43 12.81
CA SER A 40 2.21 -8.43 13.64
C SER A 40 1.41 -9.06 14.78
N HIS A 41 0.87 -10.26 14.58
CA HIS A 41 0.02 -10.97 15.54
C HIS A 41 0.73 -12.17 16.18
N SER A 42 2.06 -12.16 16.24
CA SER A 42 2.84 -13.30 16.75
C SER A 42 2.58 -13.60 18.23
N THR A 43 2.24 -12.57 19.01
CA THR A 43 1.97 -12.66 20.46
C THR A 43 0.55 -13.11 20.78
N ALA A 44 -0.41 -12.84 19.89
CA ALA A 44 -1.80 -13.25 20.03
C ALA A 44 -2.35 -13.51 18.62
N PRO A 45 -2.34 -14.77 18.14
CA PRO A 45 -2.76 -15.07 16.77
C PRO A 45 -4.25 -14.78 16.60
N ILE A 46 -4.55 -13.81 15.74
CA ILE A 46 -5.90 -13.47 15.30
C ILE A 46 -6.10 -14.05 13.91
N CYS A 47 -7.25 -14.68 13.69
CA CYS A 47 -7.62 -15.16 12.35
C CYS A 47 -7.94 -13.94 11.47
N PRO A 48 -7.27 -13.76 10.30
CA PRO A 48 -7.55 -12.62 9.44
C PRO A 48 -8.99 -12.67 8.93
N PRO A 49 -9.71 -11.53 8.92
CA PRO A 49 -11.03 -11.43 8.32
C PRO A 49 -11.04 -11.85 6.84
N THR A 50 -12.14 -12.43 6.38
CA THR A 50 -12.30 -12.84 4.97
C THR A 50 -12.43 -11.64 4.05
N ALA A 51 -13.09 -10.57 4.50
CA ALA A 51 -13.21 -9.32 3.76
C ALA A 51 -11.90 -8.53 3.79
N GLU A 52 -11.39 -8.15 2.62
CA GLU A 52 -10.11 -7.44 2.47
C GLU A 52 -10.11 -6.11 3.22
N GLU A 53 -11.20 -5.34 3.10
CA GLU A 53 -11.34 -4.03 3.73
C GLU A 53 -11.30 -4.13 5.26
N GLU A 54 -12.01 -5.09 5.84
CA GLU A 54 -11.98 -5.36 7.29
C GLU A 54 -10.59 -5.80 7.75
N ARG A 55 -9.92 -6.65 6.96
CA ARG A 55 -8.57 -7.11 7.27
C ARG A 55 -7.57 -5.96 7.29
N VAL A 56 -7.61 -5.09 6.28
CA VAL A 56 -6.79 -3.88 6.23
C VAL A 56 -7.10 -3.00 7.44
N GLN A 57 -8.36 -2.68 7.71
CA GLN A 57 -8.73 -1.84 8.85
C GLN A 57 -8.25 -2.39 10.19
N LEU A 58 -8.43 -3.70 10.43
CA LEU A 58 -8.02 -4.34 11.66
C LEU A 58 -6.49 -4.33 11.81
N PHE A 59 -5.75 -4.66 10.76
CA PHE A 59 -4.29 -4.63 10.77
C PHE A 59 -3.74 -3.27 11.18
N PHE A 60 -4.21 -2.19 10.52
CA PHE A 60 -3.71 -0.84 10.79
C PHE A 60 -4.16 -0.31 12.16
N SER A 61 -5.32 -0.74 12.66
CA SER A 61 -5.82 -0.37 13.99
C SER A 61 -5.00 -1.00 15.12
N GLU A 62 -4.64 -2.28 15.00
CA GLU A 62 -3.95 -3.03 16.06
C GLU A 62 -2.43 -2.79 16.08
N THR A 63 -1.83 -2.48 14.92
CA THR A 63 -0.37 -2.35 14.81
C THR A 63 0.16 -0.94 15.01
N GLY A 64 -0.72 0.07 15.07
CA GLY A 64 -0.34 1.49 15.03
C GLY A 64 0.32 1.91 13.72
N ALA A 65 0.16 1.09 12.66
CA ALA A 65 0.61 1.40 11.32
C ALA A 65 -0.29 2.46 10.67
N SER A 66 0.15 3.05 9.57
CA SER A 66 -0.68 3.95 8.79
C SER A 66 -0.44 3.77 7.30
N TYR A 67 -1.45 4.04 6.48
CA TYR A 67 -1.30 4.07 5.03
C TYR A 67 -2.04 5.25 4.42
N ILE A 68 -1.57 5.66 3.25
CA ILE A 68 -2.24 6.64 2.38
C ILE A 68 -2.30 6.02 1.00
N LEU A 69 -3.48 6.02 0.41
CA LEU A 69 -3.70 5.71 -1.00
C LEU A 69 -4.29 6.95 -1.66
N GLY A 70 -3.54 7.55 -2.58
CA GLY A 70 -3.89 8.80 -3.22
C GLY A 70 -3.64 8.76 -4.73
N GLU A 71 -4.31 9.65 -5.45
CA GLU A 71 -4.06 9.84 -6.88
C GLU A 71 -3.14 11.04 -7.10
N ALA A 72 -2.21 10.91 -8.04
CA ALA A 72 -1.33 11.98 -8.47
C ALA A 72 -1.40 12.15 -9.99
N ASP A 73 -1.58 13.38 -10.45
CA ASP A 73 -1.35 13.71 -11.86
C ASP A 73 0.15 13.90 -12.10
N ILE A 74 0.70 13.09 -12.99
CA ILE A 74 2.10 13.12 -13.39
C ILE A 74 2.27 13.56 -14.85
N SER A 75 1.28 14.23 -15.44
CA SER A 75 1.34 14.71 -16.82
C SER A 75 2.54 15.63 -17.06
N ALA A 76 2.84 16.49 -16.08
CA ALA A 76 3.99 17.40 -16.12
C ALA A 76 5.34 16.66 -16.02
N LEU A 77 5.38 15.52 -15.34
CA LEU A 77 6.57 14.69 -15.23
C LEU A 77 6.79 13.88 -16.51
N ALA A 78 5.74 13.27 -17.06
CA ALA A 78 5.80 12.53 -18.32
C ALA A 78 6.26 13.41 -19.48
N ALA A 79 5.90 14.70 -19.48
CA ALA A 79 6.37 15.66 -20.47
C ALA A 79 7.87 16.02 -20.35
N ARG A 80 8.50 15.70 -19.21
CA ARG A 80 9.90 16.04 -18.89
C ARG A 80 10.85 14.84 -18.87
N VAL A 81 10.31 13.63 -18.68
CA VAL A 81 11.07 12.39 -18.77
C VAL A 81 11.10 11.98 -20.25
N LEU A 82 12.23 12.23 -20.92
CA LEU A 82 12.45 11.68 -22.26
C LEU A 82 12.32 10.15 -22.19
N PRO A 83 11.70 9.48 -23.18
CA PRO A 83 11.77 8.03 -23.25
C PRO A 83 13.25 7.64 -23.30
N MET A 84 13.70 6.85 -22.32
CA MET A 84 14.99 6.18 -22.44
C MET A 84 14.93 5.35 -23.72
N LYS A 85 15.74 5.73 -24.70
CA LYS A 85 15.88 5.03 -25.96
C LYS A 85 16.64 3.74 -25.66
N ASP A 86 15.94 2.61 -25.72
CA ASP A 86 16.55 1.27 -25.80
C ASP A 86 17.50 1.16 -27.01
#